data_AF-A0A3L6J7P9-F1
#
_entry.id   AF-A0A3L6J7P9-F1
#
_cell.length_a   1.000
_cell.length_b   1.000
_cell.length_c   1.000
_cell.angle_alpha   90.00
_cell.angle_beta   90.00
_cell.angle_gamma   90.00
#
_symmetry.space_group_name_H-M   'P 1'
#
loop_
_entity.id
_entity.type
_entity.pdbx_description
1 polymer ?
#
loop_
_entity_poly.entity_id
_entity_poly.type
_entity_poly.pdbx_seq_one_letter_code
_entity_poly.pdbx_strand_id
1 'polypeptide(L)'
;KDLVLTVFTDSMSMYQSRLKEAKETHGAYSERDAIKDYHRHLMGQKTDAMTELTFPDRKRVHHLKYFTWIEQQMFDIDELNRQWHDEAYWACIQQLTPKIDQLISEFNERVGSV
;
A
#
# COMPACT_ATOMS: atom_id res chain seq x y z
N LYS A 1 -12.03 18.62 -4.13
CA LYS A 1 -11.14 17.75 -4.93
C LYS A 1 -11.53 16.32 -4.56
N ASP A 2 -11.96 15.54 -5.53
CA ASP A 2 -12.34 14.15 -5.30
C ASP A 2 -11.11 13.26 -5.51
N LEU A 3 -10.89 12.31 -4.59
CA LEU A 3 -9.73 11.42 -4.60
C LEU A 3 -10.21 10.00 -4.88
N VAL A 4 -9.69 9.38 -5.93
CA VAL A 4 -9.82 7.94 -6.15
C VAL A 4 -8.59 7.27 -5.57
N LEU A 5 -8.77 6.51 -4.48
CA LEU A 5 -7.72 5.70 -3.88
C LEU A 5 -7.85 4.27 -4.40
N THR A 6 -6.73 3.68 -4.80
CA THR A 6 -6.62 2.25 -5.08
C THR A 6 -5.48 1.66 -4.25
N VAL A 7 -5.62 0.40 -3.85
CA VAL A 7 -4.62 -0.32 -3.06
C VAL A 7 -3.91 -1.30 -3.98
N PHE A 8 -2.60 -1.13 -4.16
CA PHE A 8 -1.76 -2.09 -4.88
C PHE A 8 -1.29 -3.16 -3.89
N THR A 9 -1.94 -4.31 -3.90
CA THR A 9 -1.51 -5.48 -3.13
C THR A 9 -0.67 -6.40 -4.01
N ASP A 10 0.25 -7.14 -3.38
CA ASP A 10 0.94 -8.22 -4.06
C ASP A 10 -0.04 -9.25 -4.64
N SER A 11 0.38 -9.92 -5.71
CA SER A 11 -0.44 -10.95 -6.34
C SER A 11 -0.64 -12.15 -5.42
N MET A 12 -1.84 -12.75 -5.48
CA MET A 12 -2.17 -13.94 -4.67
C MET A 12 -1.25 -15.14 -4.91
N SER A 13 -0.55 -15.19 -6.05
CA SER A 13 0.39 -16.27 -6.37
C SER A 13 1.59 -16.31 -5.41
N MET A 14 1.95 -15.19 -4.76
CA MET A 14 3.05 -15.16 -3.78
C MET A 14 2.71 -15.83 -2.44
N TYR A 15 1.44 -16.13 -2.17
CA TYR A 15 0.97 -16.61 -0.86
C TYR A 15 0.75 -18.14 -0.78
N GLN A 16 1.21 -18.93 -1.77
CA GLN A 16 0.96 -20.38 -1.80
C GLN A 16 1.50 -21.13 -0.58
N SER A 17 2.69 -20.75 -0.07
CA SER A 17 3.26 -21.33 1.15
C SER A 17 2.38 -21.08 2.38
N ARG A 18 1.86 -19.85 2.51
CA ARG A 18 0.93 -19.47 3.59
C ARG A 18 -0.38 -20.25 3.51
N LEU A 19 -0.91 -20.48 2.30
CA LEU A 19 -2.12 -21.30 2.12
C LEU A 19 -1.89 -22.75 2.56
N LYS A 20 -0.71 -23.31 2.30
CA LYS A 20 -0.36 -24.67 2.74
C LYS A 20 -0.31 -24.75 4.27
N GLU A 21 0.43 -23.85 4.91
CA GLU A 21 0.55 -23.79 6.36
C GLU A 21 -0.81 -23.57 7.04
N ALA A 22 -1.65 -22.70 6.48
CA ALA A 22 -3.00 -22.46 6.98
C ALA A 22 -3.88 -23.71 6.87
N LYS A 23 -3.78 -24.48 5.79
CA LYS A 23 -4.49 -25.76 5.63
C LYS A 23 -4.00 -26.82 6.61
N GLU A 24 -2.71 -26.88 6.88
CA GLU A 24 -2.14 -27.80 7.88
C GLU A 24 -2.61 -27.45 9.30
N THR A 25 -2.71 -26.15 9.60
CA THR A 25 -3.08 -25.66 10.94
C THR A 25 -4.59 -25.68 11.19
N HIS A 26 -5.39 -25.34 10.19
CA HIS A 26 -6.83 -25.09 10.33
C HIS A 26 -7.71 -26.08 9.55
N GLY A 27 -7.10 -26.96 8.75
CA GLY A 27 -7.82 -27.89 7.88
C GLY A 27 -8.25 -27.27 6.54
N ALA A 28 -9.04 -28.04 5.78
CA ALA A 28 -9.53 -27.58 4.49
C ALA A 28 -10.55 -26.45 4.67
N TYR A 29 -10.36 -25.35 3.93
CA TYR A 29 -11.28 -24.22 3.93
C TYR A 29 -12.61 -24.61 3.28
N SER A 30 -13.71 -24.48 4.04
CA SER A 30 -15.04 -24.90 3.60
C SER A 30 -15.91 -23.71 3.19
N GLU A 31 -17.02 -24.00 2.52
CA GLU A 31 -18.04 -23.00 2.20
C GLU A 31 -18.59 -22.30 3.46
N ARG A 32 -18.68 -23.02 4.59
CA ARG A 32 -19.13 -22.44 5.87
C ARG A 32 -18.13 -21.43 6.40
N ASP A 33 -16.83 -21.66 6.20
CA ASP A 33 -15.77 -20.71 6.56
C ASP A 33 -15.87 -19.47 5.66
N ALA A 34 -16.09 -19.66 4.35
CA ALA A 34 -16.29 -18.57 3.40
C ALA A 34 -17.46 -17.66 3.79
N ILE A 35 -18.61 -18.24 4.15
CA ILE A 35 -19.78 -17.47 4.60
C ILE A 35 -19.44 -16.67 5.87
N LYS A 36 -18.79 -17.31 6.85
CA LYS A 36 -18.39 -16.66 8.10
C LYS A 36 -17.43 -15.49 7.85
N ASP A 37 -16.40 -15.70 7.04
CA ASP A 37 -15.38 -14.68 6.76
C ASP A 37 -15.95 -13.55 5.91
N TYR A 38 -16.81 -13.85 4.94
CA TYR A 38 -17.50 -12.83 4.16
C TYR A 38 -18.31 -11.89 5.05
N HIS A 39 -19.14 -12.44 5.94
CA HIS A 39 -19.97 -11.59 6.81
C HIS A 39 -19.16 -10.89 7.91
N ARG A 40 -18.13 -11.55 8.45
CA ARG A 40 -17.34 -11.00 9.55
C ARG A 40 -16.29 -9.99 9.08
N HIS A 41 -15.53 -10.33 8.04
CA HIS A 41 -14.33 -9.61 7.64
C HIS A 41 -14.53 -8.73 6.42
N LEU A 42 -15.50 -9.02 5.53
CA LEU A 42 -15.82 -8.12 4.41
C LEU A 42 -16.99 -7.22 4.75
N MET A 43 -18.17 -7.79 5.02
CA MET A 43 -19.37 -7.01 5.32
C MET A 43 -19.34 -6.38 6.71
N GLY A 44 -18.60 -6.99 7.64
CA GLY A 44 -18.46 -6.50 9.01
C GLY A 44 -17.46 -5.35 9.17
N GLN A 45 -16.84 -4.86 8.08
CA GLN A 45 -15.94 -3.71 8.15
C GLN A 45 -16.71 -2.46 8.54
N LYS A 46 -16.16 -1.74 9.52
CA LYS A 46 -16.74 -0.53 10.07
C LYS A 46 -15.72 0.60 10.04
N THR A 47 -16.23 1.81 10.22
CA THR A 47 -15.43 3.03 10.30
C THR A 47 -15.31 3.55 11.73
N ASP A 48 -15.72 2.77 12.73
CA ASP A 48 -15.65 3.12 14.15
C ASP A 48 -14.22 3.30 14.67
N ALA A 49 -13.25 2.61 14.06
CA ALA A 49 -11.82 2.84 14.28
C ALA A 49 -11.17 3.83 13.28
N MET A 50 -11.94 4.42 12.37
CA MET A 50 -11.43 5.42 11.42
C MET A 50 -11.51 6.81 12.05
N THR A 51 -10.56 7.67 11.70
CA THR A 51 -10.55 9.08 12.14
C THR A 51 -10.48 9.98 10.92
N GLU A 52 -11.48 10.85 10.76
CA GLU A 52 -11.41 11.94 9.80
C GLU A 52 -10.39 12.97 10.27
N LEU A 53 -9.38 13.22 9.44
CA LEU A 53 -8.26 14.06 9.82
C LEU A 53 -8.56 15.53 9.58
N THR A 54 -8.44 16.35 10.62
CA THR A 54 -8.41 17.80 10.48
C THR A 54 -7.13 18.26 9.79
N PHE A 55 -7.03 19.56 9.44
CA PHE A 55 -5.78 20.09 8.90
C PHE A 55 -4.57 19.87 9.82
N PRO A 56 -4.63 20.18 11.13
CA PRO A 56 -3.56 19.84 12.07
C PRO A 56 -3.21 18.34 12.09
N ASP A 57 -4.20 17.45 12.03
CA ASP A 57 -3.97 16.01 12.05
C ASP A 57 -3.23 15.52 10.80
N ARG A 58 -3.63 16.01 9.63
CA ARG A 58 -2.93 15.73 8.37
C ARG A 58 -1.48 16.21 8.44
N LYS A 59 -1.24 17.39 9.03
CA LYS A 59 0.11 17.95 9.18
C LYS A 59 0.95 17.11 10.15
N ARG A 60 0.36 16.62 11.23
CA ARG A 60 1.01 15.68 12.16
C ARG A 60 1.43 14.40 11.47
N VAL A 61 0.54 13.80 10.66
CA VAL A 61 0.86 12.60 9.86
C VAL A 61 1.98 12.88 8.86
N HIS A 62 1.94 14.02 8.18
CA HIS A 62 3.01 14.42 7.25
C HIS A 62 4.38 14.52 7.95
N HIS A 63 4.42 15.09 9.15
CA HIS A 63 5.66 15.20 9.93
C HIS A 63 6.21 13.86 10.43
N LEU A 64 5.44 12.75 10.44
CA LEU A 64 5.96 11.44 10.81
C LEU A 64 7.11 10.97 9.89
N LYS A 65 7.17 11.51 8.66
CA LYS A 65 8.25 11.22 7.72
C LYS A 65 9.59 11.82 8.16
N TYR A 66 9.58 12.87 8.99
CA TYR A 66 10.80 13.61 9.33
C TYR A 66 11.89 12.71 9.90
N PHE A 67 11.56 11.92 10.91
CA PHE A 67 12.52 11.04 11.59
C PHE A 67 13.14 10.03 10.61
N THR A 68 12.30 9.29 9.88
CA THR A 68 12.81 8.22 9.01
C THR A 68 13.46 8.75 7.73
N TRP A 69 12.85 9.73 7.08
CA TRP A 69 13.31 10.17 5.76
C TRP A 69 14.46 11.14 5.88
N ILE A 70 14.36 12.12 6.78
CA ILE A 70 15.37 13.18 6.90
C ILE A 70 16.53 12.70 7.79
N GLU A 71 16.25 12.29 9.02
CA GLU A 71 17.34 11.96 9.96
C GLU A 71 18.02 10.63 9.66
N GLN A 72 17.26 9.59 9.30
CA GLN A 72 17.84 8.25 9.07
C GLN A 72 18.28 8.02 7.63
N GLN A 73 17.48 8.46 6.65
CA GLN A 73 17.72 8.22 5.22
C GLN A 73 18.38 9.40 4.51
N MET A 74 18.58 10.54 5.20
CA MET A 74 19.27 11.72 4.68
C MET A 74 18.61 12.32 3.42
N PHE A 75 17.29 12.18 3.29
CA PHE A 75 16.53 12.89 2.27
C PHE A 75 16.50 14.40 2.57
N ASP A 76 16.29 15.19 1.52
CA ASP A 76 16.22 16.64 1.63
C ASP A 76 14.91 17.09 2.30
N ILE A 77 15.03 18.00 3.25
CA ILE A 77 13.88 18.61 3.94
C ILE A 77 13.02 19.44 2.97
N ASP A 78 13.64 20.06 1.96
CA ASP A 78 12.92 20.85 0.97
C ASP A 78 12.03 19.96 0.09
N GLU A 79 12.46 18.73 -0.18
CA GLU A 79 11.62 17.73 -0.84
C GLU A 79 10.41 17.33 0.02
N LEU A 80 10.61 17.12 1.32
CA LEU A 80 9.49 16.84 2.23
C LEU A 80 8.50 18.00 2.25
N ASN A 81 8.96 19.25 2.30
CA ASN A 81 8.09 20.43 2.26
C ASN A 81 7.32 20.54 0.93
N ARG A 82 7.94 20.19 -0.21
CA ARG A 82 7.26 20.17 -1.51
C ARG A 82 6.10 19.19 -1.53
N GLN A 83 6.20 18.03 -0.88
CA GLN A 83 5.07 17.07 -0.78
C GLN A 83 3.81 17.68 -0.15
N TRP A 84 3.96 18.71 0.69
CA TRP A 84 2.85 19.38 1.36
C TRP A 84 2.36 20.62 0.61
N HIS A 85 3.27 21.39 0.03
CA HIS A 85 2.98 22.71 -0.56
C HIS A 85 2.82 22.70 -2.08
N ASP A 86 3.47 21.77 -2.79
CA ASP A 86 3.41 21.65 -4.24
C ASP A 86 2.34 20.64 -4.63
N GLU A 87 1.21 21.15 -5.15
CA GLU A 87 0.10 20.32 -5.60
C GLU A 87 0.47 19.38 -6.76
N ALA A 88 1.50 19.72 -7.55
CA ALA A 88 1.94 18.93 -8.68
C ALA A 88 2.94 17.82 -8.30
N TYR A 89 3.53 17.87 -7.10
CA TYR A 89 4.56 16.93 -6.67
C TYR A 89 4.15 15.47 -6.91
N TRP A 90 2.98 15.08 -6.41
CA TRP A 90 2.50 13.70 -6.52
C TRP A 90 2.10 13.31 -7.95
N ALA A 91 1.58 14.26 -8.74
CA ALA A 91 1.24 14.02 -10.14
C ALA A 91 2.50 13.74 -10.98
N CYS A 92 3.61 14.44 -10.73
CA CYS A 92 4.89 14.19 -11.38
C CYS A 92 5.42 12.78 -11.05
N ILE A 93 5.26 12.30 -9.82
CA ILE A 93 5.67 10.94 -9.45
C ILE A 93 4.84 9.89 -10.21
N GLN A 94 3.53 10.08 -10.34
CA GLN A 94 2.67 9.16 -11.10
C GLN A 94 3.03 9.07 -12.59
N GLN A 95 3.61 10.13 -13.17
CA GLN A 95 4.08 10.10 -14.56
C GLN A 95 5.30 9.17 -14.76
N LEU A 96 5.97 8.74 -13.69
CA LEU A 96 7.09 7.79 -13.78
C LEU A 96 6.62 6.34 -13.98
N THR A 97 5.33 6.03 -13.79
CA THR A 97 4.80 4.66 -13.89
C THR A 97 5.21 3.93 -15.18
N PRO A 98 5.07 4.49 -16.40
CA PRO A 98 5.45 3.78 -17.62
C PRO A 98 6.95 3.46 -17.69
N LYS A 99 7.80 4.33 -17.13
CA LYS A 99 9.24 4.12 -17.06
C LYS A 99 9.59 3.02 -16.06
N ILE A 100 8.91 2.99 -14.92
CA ILE A 100 9.09 1.94 -13.91
C ILE A 100 8.65 0.60 -14.51
N ASP A 101 7.51 0.54 -15.20
CA ASP A 101 7.03 -0.68 -15.86
C ASP A 101 8.05 -1.21 -16.87
N GLN A 102 8.62 -0.33 -17.70
CA GLN A 102 9.69 -0.69 -18.62
C GLN A 102 10.91 -1.28 -17.88
N LEU A 103 11.36 -0.63 -16.81
CA LEU A 103 12.51 -1.11 -16.02
C LEU A 103 12.22 -2.46 -15.35
N ILE A 104 10.97 -2.71 -14.93
CA ILE A 104 10.54 -3.99 -14.38
C ILE A 104 10.59 -5.08 -15.46
N SER A 105 10.06 -4.81 -16.67
CA SER A 105 10.13 -5.75 -17.79
C SER A 105 11.57 -6.10 -18.15
N GLU A 106 12.43 -5.10 -18.32
CA GLU A 106 13.86 -5.30 -18.61
C GLU A 106 14.58 -6.09 -17.51
N PHE A 107 14.22 -5.85 -16.25
CA PHE A 107 14.77 -6.61 -15.13
C PHE A 107 14.34 -8.08 -15.18
N ASN A 108 13.04 -8.34 -15.36
CA ASN A 108 12.49 -9.70 -15.39
C ASN A 108 13.07 -10.54 -16.54
N GLU A 109 13.28 -9.93 -17.71
CA GLU A 109 13.98 -10.55 -18.84
C GLU A 109 15.41 -10.97 -18.49
N ARG A 110 16.14 -10.13 -17.73
CA ARG A 110 17.53 -10.43 -17.32
C ARG A 110 17.64 -11.54 -16.29
N VAL A 111 16.66 -11.64 -15.37
CA VAL A 111 16.70 -12.63 -14.27
C VAL A 111 15.95 -13.92 -14.60
N GLY A 112 15.43 -14.08 -15.82
CA GLY A 112 14.76 -15.30 -16.28
C GLY A 112 13.44 -15.59 -15.56
N SER A 113 12.81 -14.57 -14.98
CA SER A 113 11.51 -14.68 -14.32
C SER A 113 10.39 -14.39 -15.33
N VAL A 114 10.18 -15.32 -16.26
CA VAL A 114 8.97 -15.44 -17.08
C VAL A 114 8.44 -16.86 -16.96
#